data_AF-A0A9Q2XN60-F1
#
_entry.id   AF-A0A9Q2XN60-F1
#
_cell.length_a   1.000
_cell.length_b   1.000
_cell.length_c   1.000
_cell.angle_alpha   90.00
_cell.angle_beta   90.00
_cell.angle_gamma   90.00
#
_symmetry.space_group_name_H-M   'P 1'
#
loop_
_entity.id
_entity.type
_entity.pdbx_description
1 polymer ?
#
loop_
_entity_poly.entity_id
_entity_poly.type
_entity_poly.pdbx_seq_one_letter_code
_entity_poly.pdbx_strand_id
1 'polypeptide(L)'
;MQTLQSLRTTVYAIPVGARRKVVHAWVREFEAVIGSSTLYLNAYLELAVEVFSVEALYRKPGMYSLVHLMYVDMYRMTTVQKERLLQALRDNYNGYDDLDLCWHTGDLIARCYEQNVALAAFSAMFDSATPQGKEGVALGLDVLMRQPGRAPDLGKRVRRILGLPGVMPAR
;
A
#
# COMPACT_ATOMS: atom_id res chain seq x y z
N MET A 1 27.76 -7.15 3.24
CA MET A 1 26.41 -7.56 2.79
C MET A 1 25.48 -7.35 3.96
N GLN A 2 24.44 -6.53 3.82
CA GLN A 2 23.44 -6.39 4.90
C GLN A 2 22.62 -7.67 5.04
N THR A 3 22.23 -8.01 6.27
CA THR A 3 21.29 -9.08 6.57
C THR A 3 19.90 -8.48 6.84
N LEU A 4 18.84 -9.29 6.74
CA LEU A 4 17.50 -8.85 7.14
C LEU A 4 17.46 -8.33 8.59
N GLN A 5 18.23 -8.93 9.49
CA GLN A 5 18.31 -8.46 10.86
C GLN A 5 18.97 -7.08 10.97
N SER A 6 20.01 -6.81 10.16
CA SER A 6 20.59 -5.47 10.12
C SER A 6 19.63 -4.42 9.56
N LEU A 7 18.85 -4.77 8.51
CA LEU A 7 17.82 -3.91 7.93
C LEU A 7 16.71 -3.59 8.94
N ARG A 8 16.28 -4.59 9.71
CA ARG A 8 15.31 -4.41 10.80
C ARG A 8 15.82 -3.41 11.84
N THR A 9 17.06 -3.54 12.28
CA THR A 9 17.63 -2.58 13.25
C THR A 9 17.73 -1.17 12.65
N THR A 10 18.15 -1.05 11.40
CA THR A 10 18.37 0.27 10.79
C THR A 10 17.08 1.03 10.54
N VAL A 11 15.98 0.38 10.13
CA VAL A 11 14.70 1.07 9.90
C VAL A 11 14.16 1.73 11.17
N TYR A 12 14.31 1.06 12.32
CA TYR A 12 13.92 1.60 13.62
C TYR A 12 14.84 2.72 14.11
N ALA A 13 16.10 2.73 13.69
CA ALA A 13 17.04 3.79 14.03
C ALA A 13 16.85 5.06 13.19
N ILE A 14 16.03 5.04 12.13
CA ILE A 14 15.83 6.21 11.27
C ILE A 14 15.08 7.30 12.07
N PRO A 15 15.65 8.50 12.28
CA PRO A 15 15.01 9.56 13.06
C PRO A 15 13.65 10.03 12.49
N VAL A 16 12.78 10.56 13.35
CA VAL A 16 11.46 11.13 12.97
C VAL A 16 11.59 12.26 11.94
N GLY A 17 12.68 13.03 11.99
CA GLY A 17 13.00 14.10 11.02
C GLY A 17 13.90 13.68 9.85
N ALA A 18 14.10 12.37 9.63
CA ALA A 18 14.97 11.91 8.56
C ALA A 18 14.44 12.35 7.19
N ARG A 19 15.36 12.83 6.33
CA ARG A 19 15.02 13.19 4.95
C ARG A 19 14.62 11.94 4.17
N ARG A 20 13.72 12.09 3.19
CA ARG A 20 13.29 11.01 2.27
C ARG A 20 14.43 10.14 1.71
N LYS A 21 15.59 10.75 1.43
CA LYS A 21 16.78 10.04 0.93
C LYS A 21 17.27 8.91 1.84
N VAL A 22 17.05 9.04 3.16
CA VAL A 22 17.46 8.02 4.15
C VAL A 22 16.55 6.80 4.03
N VAL A 23 15.24 7.01 3.93
CA VAL A 23 14.27 5.93 3.70
C VAL A 23 14.52 5.26 2.36
N HIS A 24 14.78 6.04 1.30
CA HIS A 24 15.11 5.46 -0.02
C HIS A 24 16.39 4.64 -0.01
N ALA A 25 17.42 5.08 0.72
CA ALA A 25 18.65 4.30 0.87
C ALA A 25 18.37 2.96 1.57
N TRP A 26 17.58 2.97 2.65
CA TRP A 26 17.16 1.75 3.33
C TRP A 26 16.36 0.80 2.40
N VAL A 27 15.39 1.33 1.64
CA VAL A 27 14.61 0.53 0.68
C VAL A 27 15.51 -0.09 -0.39
N ARG A 28 16.53 0.63 -0.89
CA ARG A 28 17.51 0.08 -1.85
C ARG A 28 18.35 -1.03 -1.25
N GLU A 29 18.76 -0.90 0.00
CA GLU A 29 19.48 -1.97 0.71
C GLU A 29 18.58 -3.20 0.89
N PHE A 30 17.30 -2.99 1.17
CA PHE A 30 16.32 -4.07 1.24
C PHE A 30 16.10 -4.73 -0.13
N GLU A 31 15.92 -3.95 -1.19
CA GLU A 31 15.82 -4.42 -2.57
C GLU A 31 17.04 -5.28 -2.96
N ALA A 32 18.26 -4.83 -2.62
CA ALA A 32 19.47 -5.60 -2.88
C ALA A 32 19.51 -6.96 -2.17
N VAL A 33 18.92 -7.06 -0.97
CA VAL A 33 18.78 -8.33 -0.24
C VAL A 33 17.74 -9.23 -0.89
N ILE A 34 16.63 -8.67 -1.38
CA ILE A 34 15.54 -9.44 -2.01
C ILE A 34 15.92 -9.89 -3.43
N GLY A 35 16.64 -9.05 -4.18
CA GLY A 35 16.95 -9.21 -5.60
C GLY A 35 17.82 -10.42 -5.95
N SER A 36 18.36 -11.12 -4.95
CA SER A 36 19.14 -12.34 -5.14
C SER A 36 18.31 -13.61 -5.30
N SER A 37 16.97 -13.55 -5.23
CA SER A 37 16.11 -14.74 -5.24
C SER A 37 15.04 -14.69 -6.33
N THR A 38 14.74 -15.81 -6.97
CA THR A 38 13.60 -15.94 -7.90
C THR A 38 12.25 -15.93 -7.17
N LEU A 39 12.22 -16.34 -5.90
CA LEU A 39 11.02 -16.41 -5.08
C LEU A 39 11.02 -15.32 -4.01
N TYR A 40 9.84 -14.82 -3.65
CA TYR A 40 9.70 -13.92 -2.52
C TYR A 40 9.63 -14.72 -1.21
N LEU A 41 10.65 -14.61 -0.36
CA LEU A 41 10.70 -15.35 0.90
C LEU A 41 9.77 -14.73 1.96
N ASN A 42 9.20 -15.56 2.84
CA ASN A 42 8.34 -15.09 3.93
C ASN A 42 9.05 -14.09 4.85
N ALA A 43 10.35 -14.28 5.10
CA ALA A 43 11.13 -13.36 5.93
C ALA A 43 11.21 -11.94 5.34
N TYR A 44 11.15 -11.80 4.02
CA TYR A 44 11.11 -10.50 3.35
C TYR A 44 9.75 -9.83 3.58
N LEU A 45 8.68 -10.61 3.41
CA LEU A 45 7.31 -10.12 3.64
C LEU A 45 7.13 -9.70 5.10
N GLU A 46 7.64 -10.50 6.04
CA GLU A 46 7.55 -10.20 7.47
C GLU A 46 8.19 -8.87 7.82
N LEU A 47 9.37 -8.56 7.27
CA LEU A 47 10.01 -7.26 7.47
C LEU A 47 9.18 -6.12 6.85
N ALA A 48 8.63 -6.30 5.65
CA ALA A 48 7.79 -5.28 5.03
C ALA A 48 6.51 -5.01 5.82
N VAL A 49 5.81 -6.08 6.24
CA VAL A 49 4.59 -6.02 7.08
C VAL A 49 4.88 -5.37 8.42
N GLU A 50 5.99 -5.75 9.06
CA GLU A 50 6.46 -5.16 10.29
C GLU A 50 6.63 -3.65 10.11
N VAL A 51 7.35 -3.21 9.07
CA VAL A 51 7.58 -1.79 8.77
C VAL A 51 6.29 -1.01 8.51
N PHE A 52 5.33 -1.60 7.79
CA PHE A 52 4.00 -0.99 7.58
C PHE A 52 3.16 -0.89 8.85
N SER A 53 3.53 -1.60 9.92
CA SER A 53 2.81 -1.58 11.19
C SER A 53 3.43 -0.64 12.23
N VAL A 54 4.47 0.12 11.88
CA VAL A 54 5.19 1.00 12.81
C VAL A 54 4.68 2.42 12.69
N GLU A 55 3.93 2.89 13.69
CA GLU A 55 3.31 4.23 13.71
C GLU A 55 4.31 5.37 13.46
N ALA A 56 5.53 5.24 13.98
CA ALA A 56 6.59 6.23 13.78
C ALA A 56 6.99 6.43 12.30
N LEU A 57 6.59 5.52 11.41
CA LEU A 57 6.86 5.56 9.98
C LEU A 57 5.67 6.05 9.14
N TYR A 58 4.46 6.13 9.68
CA TYR A 58 3.23 6.45 8.92
C TYR A 58 3.22 7.83 8.25
N ARG A 59 3.93 8.79 8.83
CA ARG A 59 4.08 10.16 8.32
C ARG A 59 5.45 10.42 7.69
N LYS A 60 6.26 9.38 7.53
CA LYS A 60 7.68 9.53 7.20
C LYS A 60 7.86 9.66 5.69
N PRO A 61 8.42 10.79 5.20
CA PRO A 61 8.61 10.97 3.77
C PRO A 61 9.50 9.87 3.17
N GLY A 62 9.08 9.31 2.04
CA GLY A 62 9.81 8.27 1.31
C GLY A 62 9.35 6.84 1.60
N MET A 63 8.43 6.62 2.55
CA MET A 63 7.87 5.29 2.82
C MET A 63 7.14 4.68 1.62
N TYR A 64 6.61 5.52 0.73
CA TYR A 64 6.06 5.09 -0.54
C TYR A 64 7.04 4.25 -1.39
N SER A 65 8.36 4.42 -1.21
CA SER A 65 9.36 3.62 -1.92
C SER A 65 9.28 2.14 -1.54
N LEU A 66 8.94 1.83 -0.28
CA LEU A 66 8.71 0.45 0.13
C LEU A 66 7.46 -0.13 -0.52
N VAL A 67 6.38 0.66 -0.60
CA VAL A 67 5.16 0.26 -1.33
C VAL A 67 5.46 -0.01 -2.80
N HIS A 68 6.26 0.85 -3.43
CA HIS A 68 6.68 0.66 -4.81
C HIS A 68 7.52 -0.62 -4.98
N LEU A 69 8.45 -0.90 -4.07
CA LEU A 69 9.19 -2.16 -4.08
C LEU A 69 8.25 -3.37 -3.97
N MET A 70 7.26 -3.32 -3.07
CA MET A 70 6.27 -4.39 -2.96
C MET A 70 5.47 -4.55 -4.25
N TYR A 71 5.06 -3.45 -4.88
CA TYR A 71 4.38 -3.46 -6.18
C TYR A 71 5.21 -4.18 -7.24
N VAL A 72 6.50 -3.83 -7.36
CA VAL A 72 7.42 -4.46 -8.31
C VAL A 72 7.56 -5.95 -8.03
N ASP A 73 7.59 -6.36 -6.76
CA ASP A 73 7.76 -7.76 -6.37
C ASP A 73 6.44 -8.57 -6.30
N MET A 74 5.28 -7.97 -6.56
CA MET A 74 3.99 -8.68 -6.50
C MET A 74 3.93 -9.93 -7.39
N TYR A 75 4.65 -9.95 -8.51
CA TYR A 75 4.67 -11.14 -9.40
C TYR A 75 5.41 -12.34 -8.78
N ARG A 76 6.29 -12.10 -7.81
CA ARG A 76 7.08 -13.13 -7.11
C ARG A 76 6.39 -13.66 -5.86
N MET A 77 5.31 -12.99 -5.42
CA MET A 77 4.56 -13.34 -4.21
C MET A 77 3.47 -14.37 -4.49
N THR A 78 3.31 -15.32 -3.57
CA THR A 78 2.16 -16.24 -3.57
C THR A 78 0.86 -15.51 -3.19
N THR A 79 -0.30 -16.11 -3.48
CA THR A 79 -1.60 -15.55 -3.08
C THR A 79 -1.67 -15.27 -1.57
N VAL A 80 -1.19 -16.20 -0.75
CA VAL A 80 -1.16 -16.06 0.72
C VAL A 80 -0.29 -14.87 1.16
N GLN A 81 0.84 -14.64 0.48
CA GLN A 81 1.71 -13.51 0.77
C GLN A 81 1.05 -12.18 0.40
N LYS A 82 0.36 -12.12 -0.75
CA LYS A 82 -0.42 -10.95 -1.17
C LYS A 82 -1.54 -10.64 -0.18
N GLU A 83 -2.28 -11.65 0.26
CA GLU A 83 -3.33 -11.48 1.27
C GLU A 83 -2.77 -10.93 2.59
N ARG A 84 -1.63 -11.44 3.06
CA ARG A 84 -0.95 -10.93 4.25
C ARG A 84 -0.48 -9.48 4.09
N LEU A 85 0.06 -9.12 2.92
CA LEU A 85 0.43 -7.74 2.61
C LEU A 85 -0.78 -6.80 2.64
N LEU A 86 -1.88 -7.19 1.97
CA LEU A 86 -3.12 -6.41 1.96
C LEU A 86 -3.67 -6.22 3.37
N GLN A 87 -3.68 -7.29 4.17
CA GLN A 87 -4.14 -7.23 5.56
C GLN A 87 -3.33 -6.21 6.35
N ALA A 88 -2.00 -6.26 6.28
CA ALA A 88 -1.11 -5.33 6.97
C ALA A 88 -1.34 -3.88 6.54
N LEU A 89 -1.48 -3.63 5.23
CA LEU A 89 -1.75 -2.28 4.73
C LEU A 89 -3.09 -1.75 5.23
N ARG A 90 -4.13 -2.60 5.20
CA ARG A 90 -5.49 -2.23 5.63
C ARG A 90 -5.55 -1.92 7.13
N ASP A 91 -4.97 -2.78 7.95
CA ASP A 91 -5.09 -2.72 9.42
C ASP A 91 -4.40 -1.48 10.01
N ASN A 92 -3.39 -0.96 9.31
CA ASN A 92 -2.60 0.20 9.72
C ASN A 92 -2.96 1.49 8.97
N TYR A 93 -3.85 1.43 7.98
CA TYR A 93 -4.10 2.56 7.07
C TYR A 93 -4.69 3.79 7.75
N ASN A 94 -5.42 3.59 8.86
CA ASN A 94 -6.00 4.67 9.65
C ASN A 94 -4.96 5.64 10.22
N GLY A 95 -3.70 5.22 10.34
CA GLY A 95 -2.60 6.06 10.82
C GLY A 95 -1.77 6.69 9.72
N TYR A 96 -1.92 6.28 8.46
CA TYR A 96 -1.11 6.79 7.34
C TYR A 96 -1.46 8.26 7.07
N ASP A 97 -0.46 9.14 7.15
CA ASP A 97 -0.63 10.60 7.08
C ASP A 97 0.31 11.26 6.05
N ASP A 98 1.13 10.45 5.37
CA ASP A 98 1.93 10.87 4.22
C ASP A 98 1.13 10.63 2.92
N LEU A 99 0.95 11.68 2.13
CA LEU A 99 0.10 11.64 0.93
C LEU A 99 0.65 10.68 -0.13
N ASP A 100 1.96 10.72 -0.39
CA ASP A 100 2.62 9.83 -1.34
C ASP A 100 2.47 8.37 -0.91
N LEU A 101 2.65 8.05 0.37
CA LEU A 101 2.39 6.73 0.93
C LEU A 101 0.95 6.27 0.68
N CYS A 102 -0.03 7.14 0.98
CA CYS A 102 -1.45 6.83 0.82
C CYS A 102 -1.80 6.55 -0.65
N TRP A 103 -1.28 7.37 -1.57
CA TRP A 103 -1.49 7.24 -3.01
C TRP A 103 -0.88 5.96 -3.57
N HIS A 104 0.40 5.70 -3.26
CA HIS A 104 1.07 4.50 -3.73
C HIS A 104 0.43 3.23 -3.15
N THR A 105 -0.06 3.29 -1.92
CA THR A 105 -0.82 2.18 -1.32
C THR A 105 -2.13 1.94 -2.08
N GLY A 106 -2.85 3.00 -2.42
CA GLY A 106 -4.07 2.92 -3.23
C GLY A 106 -3.81 2.35 -4.63
N ASP A 107 -2.75 2.81 -5.30
CA ASP A 107 -2.38 2.32 -6.63
C ASP A 107 -1.96 0.83 -6.62
N LEU A 108 -1.18 0.41 -5.62
CA LEU A 108 -0.81 -1.00 -5.41
C LEU A 108 -2.06 -1.87 -5.23
N ILE A 109 -3.00 -1.45 -4.36
CA ILE A 109 -4.22 -2.22 -4.08
C ILE A 109 -5.07 -2.33 -5.36
N ALA A 110 -5.25 -1.22 -6.08
CA ALA A 110 -6.06 -1.20 -7.28
C ALA A 110 -5.49 -2.08 -8.39
N ARG A 111 -4.17 -2.09 -8.60
CA ARG A 111 -3.53 -2.79 -9.73
C ARG A 111 -3.23 -4.25 -9.48
N CYS A 112 -2.98 -4.63 -8.23
CA CYS A 112 -2.41 -5.95 -7.94
C CYS A 112 -3.39 -6.94 -7.30
N TYR A 113 -4.61 -6.50 -6.98
CA TYR A 113 -5.64 -7.34 -6.38
C TYR A 113 -6.87 -7.39 -7.27
N GLU A 114 -7.59 -8.50 -7.17
CA GLU A 114 -8.89 -8.68 -7.81
C GLU A 114 -9.84 -7.54 -7.43
N GLN A 115 -10.61 -7.06 -8.41
CA GLN A 115 -11.43 -5.86 -8.26
C GLN A 115 -12.34 -5.90 -7.02
N ASN A 116 -12.94 -7.06 -6.71
CA ASN A 116 -13.79 -7.22 -5.54
C ASN A 116 -13.02 -7.17 -4.21
N VAL A 117 -11.80 -7.70 -4.19
CA VAL A 117 -10.90 -7.68 -3.04
C VAL A 117 -10.43 -6.24 -2.78
N ALA A 118 -10.01 -5.53 -3.83
CA ALA A 118 -9.62 -4.13 -3.75
C ALA A 118 -10.76 -3.24 -3.25
N LEU A 119 -11.99 -3.42 -3.76
CA LEU A 119 -13.16 -2.65 -3.30
C LEU A 119 -13.50 -2.91 -1.83
N ALA A 120 -13.41 -4.16 -1.38
CA ALA A 120 -13.64 -4.49 0.02
C ALA A 120 -12.58 -3.84 0.92
N ALA A 121 -11.31 -3.85 0.49
CA ALA A 121 -10.24 -3.16 1.20
C ALA A 121 -10.48 -1.65 1.26
N PHE A 122 -10.77 -1.00 0.13
CA PHE A 122 -11.04 0.43 0.08
C PHE A 122 -12.24 0.85 0.93
N SER A 123 -13.32 0.06 0.92
CA SER A 123 -14.47 0.33 1.79
C SER A 123 -14.08 0.31 3.26
N ALA A 124 -13.29 -0.68 3.69
CA ALA A 124 -12.85 -0.78 5.09
C ALA A 124 -11.87 0.34 5.48
N MET A 125 -10.99 0.73 4.56
CA MET A 125 -9.98 1.76 4.80
C MET A 125 -10.58 3.17 4.87
N PHE A 126 -11.57 3.48 4.02
CA PHE A 126 -12.09 4.85 3.87
C PHE A 126 -12.71 5.41 5.15
N ASP A 127 -13.44 4.59 5.89
CA ASP A 127 -14.22 5.04 7.06
C ASP A 127 -13.32 5.55 8.19
N SER A 128 -12.18 4.90 8.43
CA SER A 128 -11.22 5.24 9.49
C SER A 128 -9.98 6.01 9.01
N ALA A 129 -9.88 6.31 7.71
CA ALA A 129 -8.70 6.95 7.14
C ALA A 129 -8.55 8.42 7.60
N THR A 130 -7.29 8.85 7.70
CA THR A 130 -6.90 10.27 7.72
C THR A 130 -7.38 10.99 6.45
N PRO A 131 -7.36 12.34 6.39
CA PRO A 131 -7.68 13.07 5.16
C PRO A 131 -6.84 12.60 3.95
N GLN A 132 -5.53 12.43 4.13
CA GLN A 132 -4.60 11.97 3.12
C GLN A 132 -4.87 10.51 2.71
N GLY A 133 -5.23 9.67 3.69
CA GLY A 133 -5.68 8.31 3.44
C GLY A 133 -6.96 8.27 2.60
N LYS A 134 -7.94 9.14 2.86
CA LYS A 134 -9.15 9.24 2.03
C LYS A 134 -8.84 9.66 0.60
N GLU A 135 -7.90 10.57 0.40
CA GLU A 135 -7.40 10.92 -0.94
C GLU A 135 -6.73 9.72 -1.63
N GLY A 136 -5.89 8.97 -0.91
CA GLY A 136 -5.28 7.73 -1.42
C GLY A 136 -6.30 6.67 -1.84
N VAL A 137 -7.34 6.46 -1.04
CA VAL A 137 -8.46 5.57 -1.39
C VAL A 137 -9.20 6.09 -2.63
N ALA A 138 -9.52 7.39 -2.69
CA ALA A 138 -10.22 7.97 -3.83
C ALA A 138 -9.45 7.78 -5.15
N LEU A 139 -8.13 7.96 -5.12
CA LEU A 139 -7.26 7.70 -6.27
C LEU A 139 -7.19 6.21 -6.63
N GLY A 140 -7.07 5.32 -5.64
CA GLY A 140 -7.12 3.87 -5.89
C GLY A 140 -8.43 3.43 -6.56
N LEU A 141 -9.57 4.00 -6.12
CA LEU A 141 -10.87 3.76 -6.74
C LEU A 141 -10.96 4.32 -8.17
N ASP A 142 -10.36 5.49 -8.44
CA ASP A 142 -10.26 6.04 -9.80
C ASP A 142 -9.39 5.17 -10.71
N VAL A 143 -8.29 4.59 -10.20
CA VAL A 143 -7.49 3.59 -10.93
C VAL A 143 -8.34 2.37 -11.30
N LEU A 144 -9.11 1.80 -10.35
CA LEU A 144 -10.03 0.70 -10.63
C LEU A 144 -11.06 1.06 -11.71
N MET A 145 -11.63 2.26 -11.66
CA MET A 145 -12.61 2.73 -12.64
C MET A 145 -12.06 2.83 -14.06
N ARG A 146 -10.75 2.97 -14.21
CA ARG A 146 -10.06 3.09 -15.51
C ARG A 146 -9.56 1.74 -16.04
N GLN A 147 -9.68 0.66 -15.29
CA GLN A 147 -9.21 -0.66 -15.73
C GLN A 147 -10.09 -1.25 -16.85
N PRO A 148 -9.46 -1.91 -17.84
CA PRO A 148 -10.18 -2.74 -18.81
C PRO A 148 -10.95 -3.86 -18.09
N GLY A 149 -12.15 -4.20 -18.58
CA GLY A 149 -12.94 -5.30 -18.01
C GLY A 149 -13.59 -4.99 -16.66
N ARG A 150 -13.66 -3.72 -16.25
CA ARG A 150 -14.32 -3.30 -15.01
C ARG A 150 -15.78 -3.79 -14.93
N ALA A 151 -16.22 -4.12 -13.72
CA ALA A 151 -17.60 -4.54 -13.51
C ALA A 151 -18.60 -3.41 -13.86
N PRO A 152 -19.76 -3.72 -14.47
CA PRO A 152 -20.76 -2.71 -14.86
C PRO A 152 -21.27 -1.87 -13.69
N ASP A 153 -21.31 -2.44 -12.48
CA ASP A 153 -21.80 -1.81 -11.26
C ASP A 153 -20.71 -1.07 -10.45
N LEU A 154 -19.44 -1.11 -10.91
CA LEU A 154 -18.30 -0.54 -10.20
C LEU A 154 -18.53 0.93 -9.82
N GLY A 155 -19.03 1.75 -10.74
CA GLY A 155 -19.27 3.16 -10.49
C GLY A 155 -20.29 3.43 -9.38
N LYS A 156 -21.28 2.54 -9.18
CA LYS A 156 -22.23 2.64 -8.07
C LYS A 156 -21.57 2.30 -6.74
N ARG A 157 -20.69 1.30 -6.74
CA ARG A 157 -19.93 0.87 -5.54
C ARG A 157 -18.90 1.94 -5.12
N VAL A 158 -18.18 2.51 -6.07
CA VAL A 158 -17.23 3.61 -5.82
C VAL A 158 -17.94 4.82 -5.19
N ARG A 159 -19.06 5.27 -5.76
CA ARG A 159 -19.83 6.38 -5.18
C ARG A 159 -20.30 6.10 -3.76
N ARG A 160 -20.71 4.86 -3.47
CA ARG A 160 -21.11 4.45 -2.12
C ARG A 160 -19.95 4.59 -1.13
N ILE A 161 -18.76 4.10 -1.50
CA ILE A 161 -17.57 4.23 -0.64
C ILE A 161 -17.25 5.71 -0.40
N LEU A 162 -17.29 6.54 -1.44
CA LEU A 162 -16.97 7.96 -1.34
C LEU A 162 -18.10 8.83 -0.72
N GLY A 163 -19.23 8.23 -0.34
CA GLY A 163 -20.39 8.99 0.16
C GLY A 163 -20.99 9.97 -0.86
N LEU A 164 -20.75 9.76 -2.16
CA LEU A 164 -21.23 10.65 -3.21
C LEU A 164 -22.72 10.38 -3.52
N PRO A 165 -23.55 11.42 -3.69
CA PRO A 165 -24.96 11.25 -4.04
C PRO A 165 -25.10 10.48 -5.35
N GLY A 166 -26.08 9.58 -5.41
CA GLY A 166 -26.39 8.81 -6.62
C GLY A 166 -26.87 9.71 -7.74
N VAL A 167 -26.31 9.56 -8.93
CA VAL A 167 -26.80 10.27 -10.13
C VAL A 167 -28.21 9.78 -10.44
N MET A 168 -29.16 10.71 -10.49
CA MET A 168 -30.50 10.53 -11.07
C MET A 168 -30.39 9.90 -12.47
N PRO A 169 -31.34 9.05 -12.88
CA PRO A 169 -31.36 8.53 -14.24
C PRO A 169 -31.35 9.69 -15.25
N ALA A 170 -30.60 9.50 -16.34
CA ALA A 170 -30.66 10.40 -17.49
C ALA A 170 -32.12 10.58 -17.90
N ARG A 171 -32.57 11.83 -18.00
CA ARG A 171 -33.82 12.19 -18.67
C ARG A 171 -33.64 12.07 -20.17
#